data_AF-U6GFT8-F1
#
_entry.id   AF-U6GFT8-F1
#
_cell.length_a   1.000
_cell.length_b   1.000
_cell.length_c   1.000
_cell.angle_alpha   90.00
_cell.angle_beta   90.00
_cell.angle_gamma   90.00
#
_symmetry.space_group_name_H-M   'P 1'
#
loop_
_entity.id
_entity.type
_entity.pdbx_description
1 polymer ?
#
loop_
_entity_poly.entity_id
_entity_poly.type
_entity_poly.pdbx_seq_one_letter_code
_entity_poly.pdbx_strand_id
1 'polypeptide(L)'
;MGYLHCNLLRLRSSSSSSFPHVYLLLSPLSFDDFNPDEKAKQQKQQQKAHRQQQQQQQQQQQKQYLLLVAFKQSEHSTVYFYLPTDAVAAAAETYLAAADSNNCSSSSSTEAAAAAQHLLQLVQKTLLPNDFSFIASLSCNFWGPTSETPEGGINDASKWGSKTNSSSSSSKSSSSSSFLLQRLPHSEQQLLAKLSFSRNLSGDVPRKMKAELNREGGVYTLEPLPPRWDPTLNSFSLPFYGRARLPSAKNFQMVLNTSASAKQQQQQQQHEAAAAAAAAAAATA
;
A
#
# COMPACT_ATOMS: atom_id res chain seq x y z
N MET A 1 20.37 -6.81 -4.02
CA MET A 1 18.93 -6.64 -3.72
C MET A 1 18.83 -5.93 -2.38
N GLY A 2 18.41 -4.66 -2.36
CA GLY A 2 18.15 -3.94 -1.12
C GLY A 2 16.76 -4.24 -0.57
N TYR A 3 16.59 -4.14 0.74
CA TYR A 3 15.28 -4.21 1.39
C TYR A 3 14.92 -2.82 1.90
N LEU A 4 13.71 -2.34 1.58
CA LEU A 4 13.18 -1.13 2.18
C LEU A 4 12.37 -1.51 3.42
N HIS A 5 12.78 -1.00 4.58
CA HIS A 5 12.04 -1.17 5.82
C HIS A 5 11.16 0.05 6.06
N CYS A 6 9.89 -0.19 6.37
CA CYS A 6 8.94 0.85 6.70
C CYS A 6 8.15 0.50 7.95
N ASN A 7 7.83 1.51 8.76
CA ASN A 7 6.89 1.44 9.87
C ASN A 7 5.53 1.98 9.40
N LEU A 8 4.48 1.20 9.64
CA LEU A 8 3.11 1.62 9.36
C LEU A 8 2.43 2.03 10.67
N LEU A 9 2.16 3.31 10.83
CA LEU A 9 1.44 3.83 11.98
C LEU A 9 -0.01 4.13 11.62
N ARG A 10 -0.96 3.77 12.49
CA ARG A 10 -2.37 4.11 12.35
C ARG A 10 -2.77 5.09 13.44
N LEU A 11 -3.15 6.30 13.04
CA LEU A 11 -3.77 7.29 13.90
C LEU A 11 -5.27 7.01 13.98
N ARG A 12 -5.79 7.06 15.21
CA ARG A 12 -7.23 6.90 15.48
C ARG A 12 -7.77 8.23 15.98
N SER A 13 -8.97 8.57 15.55
CA SER A 13 -9.76 9.61 16.20
C SER A 13 -9.99 9.24 17.66
N SER A 14 -10.04 10.24 18.54
CA SER A 14 -10.44 10.09 19.95
C SER A 14 -11.96 9.95 20.10
N SER A 15 -12.73 10.27 19.05
CA SER A 15 -14.17 10.06 19.06
C SER A 15 -14.50 8.56 19.11
N SER A 16 -15.65 8.22 19.68
CA SER A 16 -16.16 6.84 19.71
C SER A 16 -16.42 6.25 18.32
N SER A 17 -16.48 7.11 17.29
CA SER A 17 -16.41 6.70 15.89
C SER A 17 -15.03 6.11 15.62
N SER A 18 -15.00 4.87 15.13
CA SER A 18 -13.77 4.24 14.67
C SER A 18 -13.11 5.00 13.51
N PHE A 19 -13.73 6.03 12.93
CA PHE A 19 -13.22 6.78 11.78
C PHE A 19 -13.16 8.29 12.04
N PRO A 20 -12.27 9.03 11.34
CA PRO A 20 -11.39 8.58 10.25
C PRO A 20 -10.12 7.83 10.71
N HIS A 21 -9.46 7.16 9.77
CA HIS A 21 -8.09 6.68 9.95
C HIS A 21 -7.12 7.41 9.04
N VAL A 22 -6.01 7.81 9.65
CA VAL A 22 -4.80 8.23 8.93
C VAL A 22 -3.73 7.17 9.15
N TYR A 23 -3.15 6.70 8.05
CA TYR A 23 -2.02 5.79 8.06
C TYR A 23 -0.78 6.53 7.59
N LEU A 24 0.29 6.40 8.37
CA LEU A 24 1.59 6.98 8.06
C LEU A 24 2.57 5.86 7.73
N LEU A 25 3.16 5.91 6.54
CA LEU A 25 4.25 5.02 6.16
C LEU A 25 5.58 5.74 6.38
N LEU A 26 6.34 5.29 7.36
CA LEU A 26 7.59 5.91 7.80
C LEU A 26 8.78 5.04 7.40
N SER A 27 9.88 5.61 6.95
CA SER A 27 11.13 4.87 6.67
C SER A 27 12.28 5.41 7.52
N PRO A 28 13.12 4.53 8.12
CA PRO A 28 14.32 4.96 8.83
C PRO A 28 15.38 5.45 7.83
N LEU A 29 16.06 6.54 8.19
CA LEU A 29 17.00 7.26 7.32
C LEU A 29 18.25 6.52 6.86
N SER A 30 18.49 5.27 7.28
CA SER A 30 19.77 4.61 7.01
C SER A 30 19.87 4.13 5.56
N PHE A 31 19.97 5.08 4.63
CA PHE A 31 20.46 4.87 3.27
C PHE A 31 21.99 4.75 3.22
N ASP A 32 22.69 5.09 4.31
CA ASP A 32 24.15 5.03 4.44
C ASP A 32 24.74 3.61 4.33
N ASP A 33 23.92 2.56 4.32
CA ASP A 33 24.39 1.18 4.12
C ASP A 33 24.55 0.78 2.63
N PHE A 34 24.36 1.71 1.69
CA PHE A 34 24.64 1.45 0.27
C PHE A 34 26.10 1.69 -0.14
N ASN A 35 26.99 2.13 0.77
CA ASN A 35 28.40 2.31 0.45
C ASN A 35 29.33 1.61 1.47
N PRO A 36 29.50 0.27 1.38
CA PRO A 36 30.35 -0.48 2.30
C PRO A 36 31.86 -0.16 2.17
N ASP A 37 32.30 0.50 1.09
CA ASP A 37 33.72 0.70 0.77
C ASP A 37 34.40 1.84 1.54
N GLU A 38 33.64 2.75 2.17
CA GLU A 38 34.24 3.86 2.93
C GLU A 38 34.64 3.51 4.37
N LYS A 39 34.14 2.39 4.94
CA LYS A 39 34.37 2.06 6.37
C LYS A 39 35.71 1.38 6.68
N ALA A 40 36.52 1.04 5.67
CA ALA A 40 37.76 0.28 5.87
C ALA A 40 39.02 1.13 6.22
N LYS A 41 38.99 2.47 6.14
CA LYS A 41 40.21 3.30 6.30
C LYS A 41 40.29 4.17 7.57
N GLN A 42 39.29 4.19 8.46
CA GLN A 42 39.25 5.12 9.61
C GLN A 42 39.52 4.51 10.99
N GLN A 43 39.95 3.25 11.08
CA GLN A 43 39.88 2.50 12.35
C GLN A 43 41.08 2.62 13.31
N LYS A 44 42.09 3.48 13.07
CA LYS A 44 43.27 3.54 13.96
C LYS A 44 43.61 4.88 14.64
N GLN A 45 42.87 5.97 14.41
CA GLN A 45 43.19 7.27 15.05
C GLN A 45 42.06 7.94 15.87
N GLN A 46 40.84 7.38 15.94
CA GLN A 46 39.68 8.11 16.49
C GLN A 46 39.22 7.72 17.91
N GLN A 47 39.91 6.82 18.63
CA GLN A 47 39.34 6.22 19.86
C GLN A 47 39.07 7.17 21.04
N LYS A 48 39.62 8.40 21.06
CA LYS A 48 39.33 9.41 22.10
C LYS A 48 38.35 10.52 21.67
N ALA A 49 38.31 10.91 20.40
CA ALA A 49 37.27 11.80 19.87
C ALA A 49 35.90 11.08 19.73
N HIS A 50 35.92 9.76 19.55
CA HIS A 50 34.73 8.95 19.34
C HIS A 50 33.76 8.93 20.52
N ARG A 51 34.22 9.19 21.76
CA ARG A 51 33.33 9.14 22.93
C ARG A 51 32.39 10.35 23.06
N GLN A 52 32.87 11.56 22.71
CA GLN A 52 32.00 12.74 22.63
C GLN A 52 31.15 12.72 21.35
N GLN A 53 31.70 12.22 20.25
CA GLN A 53 30.94 12.09 19.01
C GLN A 53 29.86 11.00 19.08
N GLN A 54 30.06 9.92 19.85
CA GLN A 54 29.03 8.90 20.09
C GLN A 54 27.84 9.45 20.88
N GLN A 55 28.05 10.39 21.82
CA GLN A 55 26.92 11.02 22.53
C GLN A 55 26.10 11.93 21.60
N GLN A 56 26.75 12.64 20.66
CA GLN A 56 26.02 13.41 19.64
C GLN A 56 25.38 12.54 18.56
N GLN A 57 26.01 11.42 18.17
CA GLN A 57 25.42 10.46 17.21
C GLN A 57 24.26 9.65 17.80
N GLN A 58 24.25 9.39 19.12
CA GLN A 58 23.05 8.82 19.75
C GLN A 58 21.89 9.82 19.82
N GLN A 59 22.15 11.13 19.77
CA GLN A 59 21.13 12.17 19.62
C GLN A 59 20.78 12.50 18.16
N GLN A 60 21.53 12.00 17.18
CA GLN A 60 21.00 11.83 15.82
C GLN A 60 19.99 10.68 15.86
N GLN A 61 18.86 10.99 16.50
CA GLN A 61 17.61 10.26 16.42
C GLN A 61 17.44 9.84 14.97
N GLN A 62 17.10 8.56 14.77
CA GLN A 62 16.79 8.01 13.46
C GLN A 62 15.65 8.85 12.86
N LYS A 63 16.00 9.89 12.11
CA LYS A 63 15.01 10.80 11.55
C LYS A 63 14.16 9.95 10.61
N GLN A 64 12.88 9.86 10.93
CA GLN A 64 11.95 9.06 10.16
C GLN A 64 11.38 9.94 9.07
N TYR A 65 11.37 9.46 7.83
CA TYR A 65 10.70 10.17 6.75
C TYR A 65 9.31 9.63 6.54
N LEU A 66 8.33 10.54 6.46
CA LEU A 66 6.99 10.23 6.01
C LEU A 66 7.01 10.04 4.49
N LEU A 67 6.74 8.81 4.05
CA LEU A 67 6.70 8.45 2.62
C LEU A 67 5.30 8.60 2.03
N LEU A 68 4.28 8.20 2.79
CA LEU A 68 2.92 8.08 2.29
C LEU A 68 1.92 8.36 3.41
N VAL A 69 0.86 9.08 3.06
CA VAL A 69 -0.30 9.30 3.91
C VAL A 69 -1.49 8.60 3.28
N ALA A 70 -2.14 7.71 4.02
CA ALA A 70 -3.40 7.11 3.60
C ALA A 70 -4.55 7.59 4.47
N PHE A 71 -5.64 8.00 3.84
CA PHE A 71 -6.83 8.51 4.52
C PHE A 71 -8.04 7.64 4.21
N LYS A 72 -8.75 7.22 5.27
CA LYS A 72 -10.00 6.45 5.19
C LYS A 72 -11.09 7.16 5.99
N GLN A 73 -12.16 7.58 5.30
CA GLN A 73 -13.25 8.38 5.86
C GLN A 73 -14.27 7.57 6.64
N SER A 74 -14.58 6.36 6.20
CA SER A 74 -15.56 5.48 6.84
C SER A 74 -15.16 4.01 6.70
N GLU A 75 -15.84 3.10 7.39
CA GLU A 75 -15.53 1.67 7.34
C GLU A 75 -15.57 1.07 5.94
N HIS A 76 -16.49 1.57 5.12
CA HIS A 76 -16.75 1.07 3.78
C HIS A 76 -16.24 2.01 2.69
N SER A 77 -15.56 3.11 3.05
CA SER A 77 -14.98 4.01 2.07
C SER A 77 -13.70 3.43 1.46
N THR A 78 -13.45 3.84 0.22
CA THR A 78 -12.14 3.79 -0.42
C THR A 78 -11.09 4.43 0.49
N VAL A 79 -9.88 3.88 0.47
CA VAL A 79 -8.69 4.47 1.08
C VAL A 79 -7.95 5.25 0.01
N TYR A 80 -7.64 6.51 0.28
CA TYR A 80 -6.91 7.37 -0.65
C TYR A 80 -5.48 7.54 -0.16
N PHE A 81 -4.51 7.45 -1.06
CA PHE A 81 -3.09 7.59 -0.78
C PHE A 81 -2.56 8.88 -1.40
N TYR A 82 -1.81 9.63 -0.61
CA TYR A 82 -1.28 10.93 -0.98
C TYR A 82 0.21 11.02 -0.62
N LEU A 83 0.96 11.78 -1.41
CA LEU A 83 2.26 12.30 -1.02
C LEU A 83 2.07 13.31 0.11
N PRO A 84 2.87 13.25 1.19
CA PRO A 84 2.78 14.24 2.26
C PRO A 84 3.20 15.61 1.76
N THR A 85 2.40 16.64 2.07
CA THR A 85 2.83 18.04 1.92
C THR A 85 3.77 18.42 3.05
N ASP A 86 4.57 19.48 2.88
CA ASP A 86 5.51 19.94 3.93
C ASP A 86 4.80 20.19 5.27
N ALA A 87 3.59 20.75 5.23
CA ALA A 87 2.79 20.99 6.44
C ALA A 87 2.38 19.66 7.11
N VAL A 88 1.95 18.66 6.34
CA VAL A 88 1.57 17.34 6.88
C VAL A 88 2.80 16.59 7.40
N ALA A 89 3.93 16.68 6.71
CA ALA A 89 5.20 16.11 7.15
C ALA A 89 5.66 16.74 8.48
N ALA A 90 5.69 18.07 8.59
CA ALA A 90 6.05 18.77 9.81
C ALA A 90 5.11 18.44 10.99
N ALA A 91 3.80 18.36 10.73
CA ALA A 91 2.83 17.96 11.75
C ALA A 91 3.03 16.50 12.19
N ALA A 92 3.41 15.59 11.28
CA ALA A 92 3.75 14.21 11.60
C ALA A 92 5.03 14.10 12.43
N GLU A 93 6.07 14.88 12.11
CA GLU A 93 7.30 14.94 12.92
C GLU A 93 7.00 15.38 14.36
N THR A 94 6.21 16.45 14.56
CA THR A 94 5.79 16.91 15.89
C THR A 94 5.04 15.83 16.66
N TYR A 95 4.12 15.12 15.99
CA TYR A 95 3.39 14.02 16.62
C TYR A 95 4.30 12.85 17.01
N LEU A 96 5.25 12.46 16.14
CA LEU A 96 6.19 11.39 16.44
C LEU A 96 7.10 11.74 17.63
N ALA A 97 7.61 12.97 17.68
CA ALA A 97 8.40 13.46 18.81
C ALA A 97 7.62 13.43 20.14
N ALA A 98 6.34 13.82 20.11
CA ALA A 98 5.48 13.74 21.27
C ALA A 98 5.15 12.28 21.66
N ALA A 99 4.97 11.39 20.68
CA ALA A 99 4.69 9.98 20.92
C ALA A 99 5.88 9.24 21.55
N ASP A 100 7.11 9.53 21.13
CA ASP A 100 8.32 8.92 21.69
C ASP A 100 8.57 9.36 23.14
N SER A 101 8.17 10.58 23.48
CA SER A 101 8.28 11.12 24.84
C SER A 101 7.37 10.41 25.86
N ASN A 102 6.32 9.69 25.40
CA ASN A 102 5.39 8.95 26.27
C ASN A 102 5.98 7.77 27.02
N ASN A 103 7.18 7.30 26.65
CA ASN A 103 7.79 6.18 27.35
C ASN A 103 8.37 6.55 28.74
N CYS A 104 8.44 7.84 29.10
CA CYS A 104 9.14 8.29 30.30
C CYS A 104 8.26 8.97 31.37
N SER A 105 7.04 9.43 31.03
CA SER A 105 6.24 10.29 31.91
C SER A 105 4.74 10.09 31.72
N SER A 106 3.94 10.07 32.79
CA SER A 106 2.46 9.96 32.70
C SER A 106 1.78 11.24 32.16
N SER A 107 2.47 12.39 32.19
CA SER A 107 1.94 13.69 31.78
C SER A 107 2.02 13.98 30.28
N SER A 108 2.80 13.23 29.50
CA SER A 108 3.03 13.50 28.06
C SER A 108 1.90 13.00 27.14
N SER A 109 0.94 12.24 27.70
CA SER A 109 -0.16 11.67 26.93
C SER A 109 -1.08 12.73 26.29
N THR A 110 -1.21 13.90 26.92
CA THR A 110 -2.04 15.01 26.42
C THR A 110 -1.42 15.71 25.21
N GLU A 111 -0.10 15.87 25.19
CA GLU A 111 0.62 16.51 24.09
C GLU A 111 0.57 15.65 22.82
N ALA A 112 0.84 14.36 22.94
CA ALA A 112 0.73 13.42 21.82
C ALA A 112 -0.70 13.36 21.26
N ALA A 113 -1.71 13.42 22.13
CA ALA A 113 -3.11 13.46 21.71
C ALA A 113 -3.43 14.77 20.96
N ALA A 114 -2.97 15.92 21.44
CA ALA A 114 -3.17 17.20 20.78
C ALA A 114 -2.47 17.25 19.40
N ALA A 115 -1.23 16.78 19.32
CA ALA A 115 -0.49 16.69 18.06
C ALA A 115 -1.18 15.74 17.06
N ALA A 116 -1.72 14.60 17.53
CA ALA A 116 -2.49 13.69 16.70
C ALA A 116 -3.74 14.36 16.12
N GLN A 117 -4.48 15.11 16.95
CA GLN A 117 -5.69 15.82 16.50
C GLN A 117 -5.36 16.91 15.48
N HIS A 118 -4.28 17.67 15.70
CA HIS A 118 -3.82 18.67 14.75
C HIS A 118 -3.46 18.05 13.40
N LEU A 119 -2.72 16.94 13.39
CA LEU A 119 -2.39 16.21 12.17
C LEU A 119 -3.63 15.67 11.46
N LEU A 120 -4.59 15.09 12.19
CA LEU A 120 -5.86 14.63 11.61
C LEU A 120 -6.63 15.76 10.94
N GLN A 121 -6.76 16.91 11.59
CA GLN A 121 -7.44 18.09 11.05
C GLN A 121 -6.73 18.62 9.79
N LEU A 122 -5.39 18.67 9.82
CA LEU A 122 -4.59 19.13 8.70
C LEU A 122 -4.79 18.20 7.49
N VAL A 123 -4.66 16.90 7.68
CA VAL A 123 -4.88 15.88 6.64
C VAL A 123 -6.27 15.99 6.03
N GLN A 124 -7.31 16.16 6.85
CA GLN A 124 -8.68 16.35 6.35
C GLN A 124 -8.87 17.63 5.55
N LYS A 125 -8.17 18.70 5.92
CA LYS A 125 -8.27 20.01 5.26
C LYS A 125 -7.48 20.05 3.95
N THR A 126 -6.31 19.42 3.91
CA THR A 126 -5.39 19.52 2.77
C THR A 126 -5.64 18.45 1.71
N LEU A 127 -6.01 17.24 2.10
CA LEU A 127 -6.08 16.11 1.16
C LEU A 127 -7.48 15.99 0.56
N LEU A 128 -7.68 16.70 -0.56
CA LEU A 128 -8.84 16.54 -1.42
C LEU A 128 -8.50 15.57 -2.57
N PRO A 129 -9.46 14.75 -3.04
CA PRO A 129 -9.22 13.79 -4.13
C PRO A 129 -8.73 14.40 -5.46
N ASN A 130 -8.85 15.71 -5.64
CA ASN A 130 -8.43 16.44 -6.84
C ASN A 130 -7.10 17.20 -6.66
N ASP A 131 -6.39 16.94 -5.57
CA ASP A 131 -5.10 17.58 -5.30
C ASP A 131 -3.96 16.86 -6.06
N PHE A 132 -2.90 17.59 -6.41
CA PHE A 132 -1.72 17.07 -7.09
C PHE A 132 -0.93 16.07 -6.23
N SER A 133 -1.20 16.04 -4.93
CA SER A 133 -0.62 15.08 -3.99
C SER A 133 -1.24 13.68 -4.10
N PHE A 134 -2.37 13.52 -4.80
CA PHE A 134 -3.04 12.22 -4.95
C PHE A 134 -2.20 11.24 -5.78
N ILE A 135 -1.98 10.03 -5.25
CA ILE A 135 -1.21 8.98 -5.92
C ILE A 135 -2.12 7.84 -6.40
N ALA A 136 -2.92 7.31 -5.48
CA ALA A 136 -3.64 6.07 -5.70
C ALA A 136 -4.84 5.94 -4.77
N SER A 137 -5.74 5.02 -5.11
CA SER A 137 -6.86 4.63 -4.26
C SER A 137 -6.90 3.10 -4.08
N LEU A 138 -7.37 2.65 -2.92
CA LEU A 138 -7.66 1.25 -2.62
C LEU A 138 -9.14 1.14 -2.31
N SER A 139 -9.89 0.58 -3.24
CA SER A 139 -11.29 0.23 -3.09
C SER A 139 -11.40 -1.23 -2.60
N CYS A 140 -12.44 -1.49 -1.81
CA CYS A 140 -12.77 -2.83 -1.34
C CYS A 140 -14.18 -3.18 -1.78
N ASN A 141 -14.37 -4.36 -2.35
CA ASN A 141 -15.70 -4.88 -2.63
C ASN A 141 -16.34 -5.33 -1.31
N PHE A 142 -17.46 -4.71 -0.95
CA PHE A 142 -18.15 -4.91 0.33
C PHE A 142 -18.66 -6.35 0.53
N TRP A 143 -18.99 -7.07 -0.56
CA TRP A 143 -19.68 -8.35 -0.50
C TRP A 143 -18.79 -9.60 -0.43
N GLY A 144 -17.54 -9.47 0.00
CA GLY A 144 -16.57 -10.58 -0.09
C GLY A 144 -16.11 -10.80 -1.54
N PRO A 145 -15.31 -11.84 -1.82
CA PRO A 145 -14.79 -12.07 -3.16
C PRO A 145 -15.94 -12.35 -4.13
N THR A 146 -16.43 -11.31 -4.81
CA THR A 146 -17.21 -11.48 -6.03
C THR A 146 -16.27 -12.10 -7.04
N SER A 147 -16.49 -13.38 -7.32
CA SER A 147 -15.86 -14.07 -8.44
C SER A 147 -16.42 -13.47 -9.72
N GLU A 148 -15.97 -12.26 -10.07
CA GLU A 148 -16.10 -11.77 -11.43
C GLU A 148 -15.04 -12.52 -12.23
N THR A 149 -15.47 -13.62 -12.83
CA THR A 149 -14.73 -14.31 -13.88
C THR A 149 -14.51 -13.27 -14.99
N PRO A 150 -13.26 -12.91 -15.32
CA PRO A 150 -12.99 -11.94 -16.38
C PRO A 150 -13.19 -12.65 -17.71
N GLU A 151 -14.45 -12.82 -18.13
CA GLU A 151 -14.78 -13.26 -19.47
C GLU A 151 -14.90 -12.02 -20.36
N GLY A 152 -13.83 -11.77 -21.11
CA GLY A 152 -13.70 -10.88 -22.27
C GLY A 152 -14.77 -9.79 -22.46
N GLY A 153 -14.53 -8.61 -21.89
CA GLY A 153 -15.27 -7.41 -22.23
C GLY A 153 -14.53 -6.16 -21.79
N ILE A 154 -14.17 -5.32 -22.75
CA ILE A 154 -13.66 -3.96 -22.52
C ILE A 154 -14.75 -3.19 -21.80
N ASN A 155 -14.71 -3.18 -20.46
CA ASN A 155 -15.69 -2.49 -19.63
C ASN A 155 -15.09 -1.18 -19.12
N ASP A 156 -15.59 -0.09 -19.68
CA ASP A 156 -15.52 1.26 -19.13
C ASP A 156 -15.99 1.26 -17.66
N ALA A 157 -15.05 1.23 -16.72
CA ALA A 157 -15.31 1.21 -15.28
C ALA A 157 -15.84 2.55 -14.71
N SER A 158 -16.24 3.50 -15.56
CA SER A 158 -16.77 4.81 -15.15
C SER A 158 -18.25 4.78 -14.73
N LYS A 159 -18.91 3.62 -14.71
CA LYS A 159 -20.36 3.50 -14.42
C LYS A 159 -20.71 2.89 -13.06
N TRP A 160 -19.86 3.11 -12.04
CA TRP A 160 -20.16 2.75 -10.64
C TRP A 160 -20.70 3.93 -9.80
N GLY A 161 -21.17 5.00 -10.46
CA GLY A 161 -21.97 6.05 -9.85
C GLY A 161 -23.47 5.83 -10.09
N SER A 162 -24.21 5.53 -9.02
CA SER A 162 -25.64 5.81 -8.85
C SER A 162 -26.60 5.37 -9.98
N LYS A 163 -27.16 4.16 -9.87
CA LYS A 163 -28.48 3.88 -10.46
C LYS A 163 -29.55 4.63 -9.67
N THR A 164 -29.79 5.90 -10.00
CA THR A 164 -31.07 6.55 -9.71
C THR A 164 -32.03 6.19 -10.85
N ASN A 165 -33.10 5.46 -10.53
CA ASN A 165 -34.23 5.27 -11.44
C ASN A 165 -34.89 6.64 -11.68
N SER A 166 -34.54 7.30 -12.78
CA SER A 166 -35.32 8.39 -13.35
C SER A 166 -35.86 7.94 -14.71
N SER A 167 -37.12 7.54 -14.70
CA SER A 167 -37.95 7.43 -15.89
C SER A 167 -38.22 8.82 -16.46
N SER A 168 -37.71 9.13 -17.66
CA SER A 168 -38.31 10.17 -18.50
C SER A 168 -37.82 10.09 -19.95
N SER A 169 -38.79 9.74 -20.81
CA SER A 169 -39.13 10.34 -22.10
C SER A 169 -38.02 10.98 -22.96
N SER A 170 -37.91 10.40 -24.16
CA SER A 170 -37.19 10.86 -25.34
C SER A 170 -37.49 12.30 -25.77
N SER A 171 -36.44 13.11 -25.88
CA SER A 171 -36.42 14.33 -26.70
C SER A 171 -35.12 14.31 -27.51
N LYS A 172 -35.24 14.13 -28.82
CA LYS A 172 -34.13 14.21 -29.77
C LYS A 172 -33.79 15.69 -29.99
N SER A 173 -32.66 16.15 -29.47
CA SER A 173 -32.06 17.42 -29.86
C SER A 173 -30.62 17.18 -30.31
N SER A 174 -30.44 17.27 -31.62
CA SER A 174 -29.16 17.31 -32.32
C SER A 174 -28.46 18.64 -32.07
N SER A 175 -27.50 18.66 -31.15
CA SER A 175 -26.55 19.76 -30.99
C SER A 175 -25.13 19.22 -30.98
N SER A 176 -24.55 19.17 -32.17
CA SER A 176 -23.14 18.94 -32.43
C SER A 176 -22.32 20.17 -32.03
N SER A 177 -21.62 20.13 -30.90
CA SER A 177 -20.33 20.83 -30.64
C SER A 177 -20.02 20.87 -29.15
N SER A 178 -19.35 19.83 -28.61
CA SER A 178 -18.64 19.92 -27.31
C SER A 178 -17.85 18.64 -26.97
N PHE A 179 -17.19 17.99 -27.94
CA PHE A 179 -16.40 16.77 -27.68
C PHE A 179 -14.98 16.83 -28.27
N LEU A 180 -14.29 17.95 -28.09
CA LEU A 180 -12.84 18.06 -28.30
C LEU A 180 -12.07 18.36 -27.01
N LEU A 181 -12.61 17.97 -25.85
CA LEU A 181 -11.73 17.68 -24.72
C LEU A 181 -11.09 16.32 -25.01
N GLN A 182 -10.06 16.38 -25.85
CA GLN A 182 -9.14 15.30 -26.14
C GLN A 182 -8.72 14.70 -24.80
N ARG A 183 -9.33 13.57 -24.46
CA ARG A 183 -9.08 12.85 -23.22
C ARG A 183 -7.59 12.59 -23.18
N LEU A 184 -6.88 13.32 -22.31
CA LEU A 184 -5.44 13.23 -22.24
C LEU A 184 -5.08 11.76 -22.00
N PRO A 185 -4.12 11.19 -22.74
CA PRO A 185 -3.76 9.78 -22.63
C PRO A 185 -3.29 9.39 -21.21
N HIS A 186 -3.00 10.37 -20.34
CA HIS A 186 -2.63 10.18 -18.94
C HIS A 186 -3.82 10.13 -17.96
N SER A 187 -5.06 10.19 -18.43
CA SER A 187 -6.24 10.17 -17.55
C SER A 187 -6.80 8.77 -17.26
N GLU A 188 -6.23 7.73 -17.87
CA GLU A 188 -6.67 6.35 -17.60
C GLU A 188 -6.06 5.85 -16.29
N GLN A 189 -6.93 5.50 -15.33
CA GLN A 189 -6.50 4.92 -14.07
C GLN A 189 -6.02 3.49 -14.32
N GLN A 190 -4.74 3.24 -14.01
CA GLN A 190 -4.16 1.91 -14.12
C GLN A 190 -4.38 1.11 -12.82
N LEU A 191 -4.89 -0.12 -12.94
CA LEU A 191 -4.94 -1.05 -11.82
C LEU A 191 -3.51 -1.52 -11.48
N LEU A 192 -2.93 -1.02 -10.38
CA LEU A 192 -1.57 -1.38 -9.96
C LEU A 192 -1.50 -2.73 -9.24
N ALA A 193 -2.50 -3.04 -8.41
CA ALA A 193 -2.53 -4.26 -7.63
C ALA A 193 -3.97 -4.69 -7.31
N LYS A 194 -4.18 -6.01 -7.21
CA LYS A 194 -5.43 -6.61 -6.77
C LYS A 194 -5.16 -7.55 -5.59
N LEU A 195 -5.86 -7.33 -4.48
CA LEU A 195 -5.78 -8.18 -3.29
C LEU A 195 -7.07 -9.00 -3.17
N SER A 196 -6.93 -10.32 -3.10
CA SER A 196 -8.04 -11.25 -2.93
C SER A 196 -7.90 -12.00 -1.62
N PHE A 197 -8.98 -12.08 -0.84
CA PHE A 197 -9.01 -12.78 0.44
C PHE A 197 -10.02 -13.92 0.39
N SER A 198 -9.63 -15.12 0.80
CA SER A 198 -10.56 -16.23 0.99
C SER A 198 -11.43 -15.99 2.21
N ARG A 199 -12.71 -16.38 2.13
CA ARG A 199 -13.59 -16.46 3.29
C ARG A 199 -13.22 -17.68 4.12
N ASN A 200 -13.07 -17.51 5.44
CA ASN A 200 -12.95 -18.65 6.35
C ASN A 200 -14.32 -19.32 6.46
N LEU A 201 -14.38 -20.65 6.28
CA LEU A 201 -15.61 -21.42 6.40
C LEU A 201 -15.95 -21.71 7.88
N SER A 202 -14.94 -21.88 8.72
CA SER A 202 -15.08 -22.10 10.16
C SER A 202 -13.81 -21.66 10.91
N GLY A 203 -13.99 -21.18 12.15
CA GLY A 203 -12.89 -20.83 13.06
C GLY A 203 -12.17 -19.51 12.75
N ASP A 204 -11.30 -19.13 13.70
CA ASP A 204 -10.42 -17.96 13.60
C ASP A 204 -9.04 -18.39 13.08
N VAL A 205 -8.99 -18.72 11.78
CA VAL A 205 -7.76 -19.10 11.08
C VAL A 205 -7.26 -17.92 10.25
N PRO A 206 -5.94 -17.70 10.10
CA PRO A 206 -5.43 -16.71 9.14
C PRO A 206 -6.04 -16.91 7.75
N ARG A 207 -6.62 -15.84 7.20
CA ARG A 207 -7.26 -15.89 5.87
C ARG A 207 -6.20 -16.14 4.79
N LYS A 208 -6.50 -16.98 3.80
CA LYS A 208 -5.66 -17.06 2.60
C LYS A 208 -5.80 -15.76 1.83
N MET A 209 -4.67 -15.17 1.47
CA MET A 209 -4.59 -13.95 0.67
C MET A 209 -3.90 -14.28 -0.65
N LYS A 210 -4.26 -13.60 -1.73
CA LYS A 210 -3.55 -13.62 -3.01
C LYS A 210 -3.39 -12.17 -3.46
N ALA A 211 -2.20 -11.79 -3.90
CA ALA A 211 -1.98 -10.46 -4.47
C ALA A 211 -1.52 -10.60 -5.92
N GLU A 212 -2.12 -9.82 -6.81
CA GLU A 212 -1.72 -9.71 -8.21
C GLU A 212 -1.15 -8.30 -8.40
N LEU A 213 0.09 -8.19 -8.86
CA LEU A 213 0.76 -6.91 -9.14
C LEU A 213 0.90 -6.73 -10.64
N ASN A 214 0.35 -5.65 -11.17
CA ASN A 214 0.48 -5.30 -12.58
C ASN A 214 1.68 -4.37 -12.74
N ARG A 215 2.69 -4.82 -13.50
CA ARG A 215 3.89 -4.04 -13.84
C ARG A 215 4.09 -4.08 -15.36
N GLU A 216 5.01 -3.27 -15.87
CA GLU A 216 5.32 -3.21 -17.31
C GLU A 216 5.72 -4.57 -17.90
N GLY A 217 6.27 -5.48 -17.09
CA GLY A 217 6.62 -6.85 -17.48
C GLY A 217 5.52 -7.90 -17.30
N GLY A 218 4.26 -7.50 -17.04
CA GLY A 218 3.12 -8.40 -16.89
C GLY A 218 2.57 -8.49 -15.46
N VAL A 219 1.76 -9.53 -15.23
CA VAL A 219 1.03 -9.74 -13.97
C VAL A 219 1.81 -10.71 -13.08
N TYR A 220 2.25 -10.23 -11.91
CA TYR A 220 2.98 -11.01 -10.93
C TYR A 220 2.02 -11.48 -9.83
N THR A 221 1.89 -12.79 -9.66
CA THR A 221 1.09 -13.38 -8.58
C THR A 221 1.97 -13.61 -7.35
N LEU A 222 1.57 -13.02 -6.23
CA LEU A 222 2.18 -13.22 -4.92
C LEU A 222 1.21 -14.00 -4.01
N GLU A 223 1.77 -14.90 -3.23
CA GLU A 223 1.05 -15.72 -2.26
C GLU A 223 1.72 -15.65 -0.88
N PRO A 224 0.97 -15.83 0.22
CA PRO A 224 1.52 -15.84 1.55
C PRO A 224 2.41 -17.08 1.74
N LEU A 225 3.61 -16.88 2.28
CA LEU A 225 4.48 -17.95 2.73
C LEU A 225 3.74 -18.75 3.82
N PRO A 226 3.54 -20.08 3.68
CA PRO A 226 2.91 -20.87 4.72
C PRO A 226 3.75 -20.87 5.99
N PRO A 227 3.13 -20.71 7.18
CA PRO A 227 3.86 -20.78 8.43
C PRO A 227 4.43 -22.18 8.65
N ARG A 228 5.56 -22.26 9.36
CA ARG A 228 6.22 -23.53 9.70
C ARG A 228 6.11 -23.76 11.20
N TRP A 229 6.07 -25.03 11.59
CA TRP A 229 6.13 -25.39 13.00
C TRP A 229 7.49 -24.99 13.57
N ASP A 230 7.48 -24.19 14.63
CA ASP A 230 8.67 -23.78 15.36
C ASP A 230 8.66 -24.48 16.74
N PRO A 231 9.57 -25.44 16.98
CA PRO A 231 9.61 -26.18 18.25
C PRO A 231 10.01 -25.29 19.43
N THR A 232 10.71 -24.17 19.19
CA THR A 232 11.14 -23.25 20.26
C THR A 232 9.96 -22.44 20.79
N LEU A 233 9.06 -22.03 19.90
CA LEU A 233 7.84 -21.30 20.23
C LEU A 233 6.63 -22.21 20.45
N ASN A 234 6.78 -23.52 20.20
CA ASN A 234 5.70 -24.51 20.21
C ASN A 234 4.46 -24.03 19.42
N SER A 235 4.69 -23.41 18.26
CA SER A 235 3.63 -22.79 17.45
C SER A 235 4.00 -22.69 15.97
N PHE A 236 3.01 -22.47 15.12
CA PHE A 236 3.23 -22.17 13.70
C PHE A 236 3.59 -20.69 13.52
N SER A 237 4.80 -20.41 13.01
CA SER A 237 5.32 -19.06 12.88
C SER A 237 5.98 -18.83 11.52
N LEU A 238 6.23 -17.56 11.21
CA LEU A 238 7.05 -17.14 10.08
C LEU A 238 8.32 -16.45 10.61
N PRO A 239 9.47 -16.61 9.93
CA PRO A 239 10.72 -15.99 10.36
C PRO A 239 10.69 -14.49 10.06
N PHE A 240 10.20 -13.68 11.01
CA PHE A 240 10.16 -12.21 10.88
C PHE A 240 11.46 -11.51 11.30
N TYR A 241 12.45 -12.24 11.81
CA TYR A 241 13.76 -11.71 12.23
C TYR A 241 13.63 -10.53 13.20
N GLY A 242 12.80 -10.68 14.23
CA GLY A 242 12.57 -9.66 15.26
C GLY A 242 11.65 -8.51 14.87
N ARG A 243 11.16 -8.46 13.61
CA ARG A 243 10.28 -7.38 13.12
C ARG A 243 8.84 -7.50 13.58
N ALA A 244 8.33 -8.72 13.72
CA ALA A 244 7.01 -8.99 14.30
C ALA A 244 7.22 -9.62 15.68
N ARG A 245 6.74 -8.94 16.73
CA ARG A 245 6.91 -9.38 18.13
C ARG A 245 5.64 -9.95 18.74
N LEU A 246 4.48 -9.48 18.27
CA LEU A 246 3.18 -9.87 18.80
C LEU A 246 2.47 -10.78 17.81
N PRO A 247 1.81 -11.86 18.26
CA PRO A 247 1.00 -12.71 17.39
C PRO A 247 -0.16 -11.90 16.80
N SER A 248 -0.35 -11.98 15.48
CA SER A 248 -1.42 -11.28 14.79
C SER A 248 -1.75 -11.94 13.46
N ALA A 249 -3.03 -11.99 13.10
CA ALA A 249 -3.48 -12.38 11.76
C ALA A 249 -2.98 -11.45 10.64
N LYS A 250 -2.40 -10.29 11.01
CA LYS A 250 -1.78 -9.32 10.09
C LYS A 250 -0.31 -9.62 9.81
N ASN A 251 0.28 -10.61 10.49
CA ASN A 251 1.66 -11.01 10.28
C ASN A 251 1.71 -12.01 9.13
N PHE A 252 2.06 -11.56 7.93
CA PHE A 252 2.26 -12.42 6.77
C PHE A 252 3.51 -12.00 5.99
N GLN A 253 4.02 -12.91 5.16
CA GLN A 253 5.11 -12.64 4.21
C GLN A 253 4.60 -13.05 2.83
N MET A 254 4.74 -12.17 1.84
CA MET A 254 4.35 -12.46 0.46
C MET A 254 5.57 -12.92 -0.33
N VAL A 255 5.41 -14.00 -1.10
CA VAL A 255 6.43 -14.55 -1.99
C VAL A 255 5.89 -14.66 -3.41
N LEU A 256 6.76 -14.53 -4.40
CA LEU A 256 6.40 -14.69 -5.80
C LEU A 256 6.04 -16.15 -6.08
N ASN A 257 4.84 -16.38 -6.61
CA ASN A 257 4.45 -17.70 -7.07
C ASN A 257 5.00 -17.93 -8.49
N THR A 258 6.22 -18.45 -8.56
CA THR A 258 6.89 -18.77 -9.83
C THR A 258 6.17 -19.88 -10.63
N SER A 259 5.42 -20.74 -9.95
CA SER A 259 4.69 -21.84 -10.62
C SER A 259 3.50 -21.34 -11.44
N ALA A 260 2.88 -20.23 -11.04
CA ALA A 260 1.78 -19.61 -11.79
C ALA A 260 2.29 -18.96 -13.08
N SER A 261 3.43 -18.28 -13.03
CA SER A 261 4.05 -17.61 -14.18
C SER A 261 4.43 -18.61 -15.29
N ALA A 262 4.99 -19.77 -14.92
CA ALA A 262 5.35 -20.80 -15.89
C ALA A 262 4.13 -21.35 -16.63
N LYS A 263 3.01 -21.57 -15.92
CA LYS A 263 1.76 -22.04 -16.55
C LYS A 263 1.14 -21.01 -17.47
N GLN A 264 1.16 -19.73 -17.09
CA GLN A 264 0.64 -18.65 -17.95
C GLN A 264 1.45 -18.51 -19.24
N GLN A 265 2.79 -18.58 -19.15
CA GLN A 265 3.64 -18.56 -20.35
C GLN A 265 3.36 -19.75 -21.27
N GLN A 266 3.16 -20.94 -20.70
CA GLN A 266 2.80 -22.12 -21.48
C GLN A 266 1.44 -21.98 -22.18
N GLN A 267 0.43 -21.43 -21.50
CA GLN A 267 -0.88 -21.16 -22.10
C GLN A 267 -0.83 -20.08 -23.19
N GLN A 268 -0.03 -19.03 -22.98
CA GLN A 268 0.14 -17.97 -23.96
C GLN A 268 0.84 -18.47 -25.22
N GLN A 269 1.89 -19.29 -25.07
CA GLN A 269 2.56 -19.95 -26.20
C GLN A 269 1.62 -20.89 -26.96
N GLN A 270 0.75 -21.63 -26.25
CA GLN A 270 -0.25 -22.48 -26.90
C GLN A 270 -1.28 -21.65 -27.69
N HIS A 271 -1.71 -20.51 -27.16
CA HIS A 271 -2.67 -19.64 -27.84
C HIS A 271 -2.05 -18.94 -29.05
N GLU A 272 -0.80 -18.49 -28.96
CA GLU A 272 -0.08 -17.87 -30.07
C GLU A 272 0.21 -18.88 -31.18
N ALA A 273 0.61 -20.10 -30.83
CA ALA A 273 0.79 -21.19 -31.79
C ALA A 273 -0.54 -21.57 -32.49
N ALA A 274 -1.65 -21.60 -31.74
CA ALA A 274 -2.98 -21.85 -32.31
C ALA A 274 -3.42 -20.72 -33.25
N ALA A 275 -3.19 -19.46 -32.88
CA ALA A 275 -3.50 -18.31 -33.73
C ALA A 275 -2.66 -18.29 -35.02
N ALA A 276 -1.36 -18.60 -34.92
CA ALA A 276 -0.47 -18.71 -36.08
C ALA A 276 -0.88 -19.86 -37.00
N ALA A 277 -1.26 -21.02 -36.45
CA ALA A 277 -1.76 -22.15 -37.24
C ALA A 277 -3.09 -21.83 -37.96
N ALA A 278 -4.01 -21.12 -37.28
CA ALA A 278 -5.26 -20.67 -37.88
C ALA A 278 -5.03 -19.67 -39.02
N ALA A 279 -4.09 -18.72 -38.84
CA ALA A 279 -3.71 -17.77 -39.88
C ALA A 279 -3.07 -18.47 -41.09
N ALA A 280 -2.22 -19.48 -40.86
CA ALA A 280 -1.61 -20.26 -41.93
C ALA A 280 -2.67 -21.07 -42.72
N ALA A 281 -3.63 -21.69 -42.03
CA ALA A 281 -4.72 -22.42 -42.67
C ALA A 281 -5.62 -21.50 -43.53
N ALA A 282 -5.88 -20.28 -43.07
CA ALA A 282 -6.64 -19.29 -43.82
C ALA A 282 -5.90 -18.77 -45.06
N ALA A 283 -4.56 -18.75 -45.06
CA ALA A 283 -3.77 -18.32 -46.22
C ALA A 283 -3.69 -19.38 -47.34
N THR A 284 -3.97 -20.65 -47.02
CA THR A 284 -3.98 -21.75 -47.99
C THR A 284 -5.36 -22.02 -48.61
N ALA A 285 -6.41 -21.36 -48.12
CA ALA A 285 -7.78 -21.46 -48.62
C ALA A 285 -8.09 -20.34 -49.61
#